data_AF-A0A2D7RB94-F1
#
_entry.id   AF-A0A2D7RB94-F1
#
_cell.length_a   1.000
_cell.length_b   1.000
_cell.length_c   1.000
_cell.angle_alpha   90.00
_cell.angle_beta   90.00
_cell.angle_gamma   90.00
#
_symmetry.space_group_name_H-M   'P 1'
#
loop_
_entity.id
_entity.type
_entity.pdbx_description
1 polymer ?
#
loop_
_entity_poly.entity_id
_entity_poly.type
_entity_poly.pdbx_seq_one_letter_code
_entity_poly.pdbx_strand_id
1 'polypeptide(L)'
;MYKRMKTILVSIFLTAGVLVSYVALSEDDVAELEDYTVIDVNDDLSILPSEPSEGAFGLSLPLLETPRSVTEVSADLVKTYALRSVDDLV
;
A
#
# COMPACT_ATOMS: atom_id res chain seq x y z
N MET A 1 -48.39 -18.48 34.69
CA MET A 1 -48.31 -18.01 33.30
C MET A 1 -47.22 -16.96 33.05
N TYR A 2 -47.02 -15.99 33.95
CA TYR A 2 -46.08 -14.88 33.77
C TYR A 2 -44.58 -15.27 33.59
N LYS A 3 -44.12 -16.36 34.23
CA LYS A 3 -42.72 -16.82 34.17
C LYS A 3 -42.32 -17.36 32.79
N ARG A 4 -43.23 -18.07 32.09
CA ARG A 4 -43.00 -18.57 30.71
C ARG A 4 -43.01 -17.44 29.68
N MET A 5 -43.83 -16.42 29.89
CA MET A 5 -43.92 -15.26 29.00
C MET A 5 -42.65 -14.39 29.04
N LYS A 6 -42.03 -14.26 30.21
CA LYS A 6 -40.71 -13.60 30.35
C LYS A 6 -39.60 -14.36 29.64
N THR A 7 -39.58 -15.69 29.71
CA THR A 7 -38.57 -16.51 29.02
C THR A 7 -38.65 -16.36 27.50
N ILE A 8 -39.88 -16.30 26.95
CA ILE A 8 -40.10 -16.06 25.51
C ILE A 8 -39.65 -14.66 25.10
N LEU A 9 -39.92 -13.64 25.92
CA LEU A 9 -39.50 -12.27 25.64
C LEU A 9 -37.96 -12.13 25.63
N VAL A 10 -37.29 -12.81 26.58
CA VAL A 10 -35.83 -12.81 26.67
C VAL A 10 -35.19 -13.55 25.50
N SER A 11 -35.78 -14.66 25.03
CA SER A 11 -35.25 -15.37 23.86
C SER A 11 -35.37 -14.54 22.58
N ILE A 12 -36.47 -13.80 22.41
CA ILE A 12 -36.66 -12.91 21.25
C ILE A 12 -35.62 -11.78 21.26
N PHE A 13 -35.38 -11.18 22.44
CA PHE A 13 -34.38 -10.12 22.58
C PHE A 13 -32.95 -10.62 22.33
N LEU A 14 -32.65 -11.85 22.76
CA LEU A 14 -31.35 -12.49 22.50
C LEU A 14 -31.15 -12.78 21.01
N THR A 15 -32.18 -13.30 20.33
CA THR A 15 -32.11 -13.56 18.88
C THR A 15 -32.01 -12.27 18.07
N ALA A 16 -32.69 -11.20 18.49
CA ALA A 16 -32.61 -9.90 17.85
C ALA A 16 -31.22 -9.24 18.02
N GLY A 17 -30.55 -9.45 19.16
CA GLY A 17 -29.19 -8.98 19.38
C GLY A 17 -28.17 -9.65 18.46
N VAL A 18 -28.30 -10.96 18.26
CA VAL A 18 -27.46 -11.69 17.28
C VAL A 18 -27.73 -11.17 15.87
N LEU A 19 -28.99 -10.79 15.58
CA LEU A 19 -29.43 -10.21 14.30
C LEU A 19 -28.72 -8.91 13.90
N VAL A 20 -28.39 -8.07 14.87
CA VAL A 20 -27.77 -6.77 14.61
C VAL A 20 -26.26 -6.90 14.39
N SER A 21 -25.61 -7.87 15.05
CA SER A 21 -24.16 -8.08 14.94
C SER A 21 -23.70 -8.51 13.56
N TYR A 22 -24.50 -9.22 12.78
CA TYR A 22 -24.13 -9.59 11.41
C TYR A 22 -24.40 -8.51 10.36
N VAL A 23 -25.29 -7.55 10.65
CA VAL A 23 -25.43 -6.36 9.81
C VAL A 23 -24.26 -5.40 10.03
N ALA A 24 -23.71 -5.32 11.24
CA ALA A 24 -22.54 -4.50 11.56
C ALA A 24 -21.21 -5.08 11.07
N LEU A 25 -21.23 -6.29 10.50
CA LEU A 25 -20.08 -7.00 9.92
C LEU A 25 -20.09 -6.93 8.39
N SER A 26 -20.92 -6.05 7.79
CA SER A 26 -20.70 -5.64 6.40
C SER A 26 -19.37 -4.91 6.38
N GLU A 27 -18.34 -5.57 5.84
CA GLU A 27 -17.04 -4.99 5.53
C GLU A 27 -17.23 -3.57 4.99
N ASP A 28 -16.61 -2.60 5.67
CA ASP A 28 -16.41 -1.27 5.12
C ASP A 28 -15.94 -1.41 3.68
N ASP A 29 -16.44 -0.53 2.82
CA ASP A 29 -16.21 -0.46 1.37
C ASP A 29 -14.70 -0.26 1.06
N VAL A 30 -13.91 -1.32 1.24
CA VAL A 30 -12.48 -1.32 0.93
C VAL A 30 -12.39 -1.43 -0.59
N ALA A 31 -12.11 -0.29 -1.24
CA ALA A 31 -11.88 -0.28 -2.67
C ALA A 31 -10.66 -1.16 -3.00
N GLU A 32 -10.92 -2.31 -3.63
CA GLU A 32 -9.87 -3.16 -4.19
C GLU A 32 -9.17 -2.40 -5.32
N LEU A 33 -7.90 -2.08 -5.12
CA LEU A 33 -7.06 -1.47 -6.15
C LEU A 33 -6.63 -2.55 -7.15
N GLU A 34 -6.60 -2.20 -8.42
CA GLU A 34 -6.13 -3.11 -9.47
C GLU A 34 -4.63 -3.37 -9.30
N ASP A 35 -4.24 -4.64 -9.28
CA ASP A 35 -2.84 -5.05 -9.21
C ASP A 35 -2.14 -4.73 -10.55
N TYR A 36 -1.34 -3.67 -10.59
CA TYR A 36 -0.51 -3.35 -11.74
C TYR A 36 0.71 -4.27 -11.76
N THR A 37 0.75 -5.22 -12.70
CA THR A 37 1.94 -6.02 -12.95
C THR A 37 2.85 -5.28 -13.92
N VAL A 38 3.96 -4.74 -13.42
CA VAL A 38 5.01 -4.16 -14.25
C VAL A 38 5.71 -5.30 -14.99
N ILE A 39 5.48 -5.41 -16.30
CA ILE A 39 6.20 -6.35 -17.15
C ILE A 39 7.61 -5.77 -17.31
N ASP A 40 8.62 -6.53 -16.88
CA ASP A 40 10.05 -6.20 -16.92
C ASP A 40 10.39 -5.30 -18.13
N VAL A 41 10.50 -4.00 -17.88
CA VAL A 41 10.81 -3.03 -18.92
C VAL A 41 12.28 -3.22 -19.19
N ASN A 42 12.59 -3.80 -20.36
CA ASN A 42 13.96 -4.07 -20.76
C ASN A 42 14.77 -2.76 -20.76
N ASP A 43 15.62 -2.59 -19.75
CA ASP A 43 16.55 -1.48 -19.68
C ASP A 43 17.74 -1.77 -20.60
N ASP A 44 17.52 -1.55 -21.90
CA ASP A 44 18.51 -1.77 -22.97
C ASP A 44 19.86 -1.08 -22.71
N LEU A 45 19.84 -0.01 -21.91
CA LEU A 45 21.01 0.82 -21.62
C LEU A 45 21.57 0.57 -20.21
N SER A 46 20.92 -0.27 -19.40
CA SER A 46 21.29 -0.53 -17.99
C SER A 46 21.46 0.75 -17.17
N ILE A 47 20.73 1.82 -17.52
CA ILE A 47 20.83 3.14 -16.88
C ILE A 47 19.93 3.23 -15.64
N LEU A 48 18.92 2.38 -15.55
CA LEU A 48 17.99 2.33 -14.45
C LEU A 48 18.56 1.44 -13.34
N PRO A 49 18.68 1.97 -12.13
CA PRO A 49 19.08 1.19 -10.98
C PRO A 49 18.01 0.15 -10.66
N SER A 50 18.43 -1.12 -10.63
CA SER A 50 17.56 -2.26 -10.26
C SER A 50 17.46 -2.44 -8.75
N GLU A 51 18.28 -1.73 -7.98
CA GLU A 51 18.32 -1.80 -6.52
C GLU A 51 17.19 -0.95 -5.91
N PRO A 52 16.66 -1.34 -4.73
CA PRO A 52 15.62 -0.57 -4.05
C PRO A 52 16.13 0.83 -3.68
N SER A 53 15.34 1.86 -4.01
CA SER A 53 15.68 3.22 -3.62
C SER A 53 15.28 3.48 -2.16
N GLU A 54 16.16 3.19 -1.20
CA GLU A 54 15.87 3.31 0.24
C GLU A 54 15.51 4.76 0.70
N GLY A 55 15.80 5.76 -0.14
CA GLY A 55 15.50 7.17 0.10
C GLY A 55 14.11 7.65 -0.38
N ALA A 56 13.41 6.87 -1.20
CA ALA A 56 12.11 7.27 -1.75
C ALA A 56 10.99 6.97 -0.75
N PHE A 57 10.69 7.94 0.13
CA PHE A 57 9.54 7.88 1.05
C PHE A 57 9.51 6.69 2.04
N GLY A 58 10.67 6.08 2.34
CA GLY A 58 10.73 4.91 3.22
C GLY A 58 10.11 3.65 2.60
N LEU A 59 9.92 3.65 1.28
CA LEU A 59 9.49 2.51 0.50
C LEU A 59 10.73 1.92 -0.18
N SER A 60 11.04 0.65 0.12
CA SER A 60 12.13 -0.08 -0.52
C SER A 60 11.66 -0.70 -1.84
N LEU A 61 11.18 0.15 -2.76
CA LEU A 61 10.70 -0.25 -4.07
C LEU A 61 11.69 0.20 -5.17
N PRO A 62 11.72 -0.50 -6.32
CA PRO A 62 12.41 -0.01 -7.51
C PRO A 62 11.85 1.36 -7.96
N LEU A 63 12.65 2.15 -8.68
CA LEU A 63 12.22 3.47 -9.17
C LEU A 63 10.95 3.41 -10.02
N LEU A 64 10.76 2.32 -10.77
CA LEU A 64 9.61 2.11 -11.65
C LEU A 64 8.29 1.90 -10.89
N GLU A 65 8.37 1.37 -9.66
CA GLU A 65 7.23 1.11 -8.79
C GLU A 65 6.98 2.25 -7.80
N THR A 66 7.88 3.23 -7.75
CA THR A 66 7.77 4.36 -6.84
C THR A 66 6.64 5.30 -7.32
N PRO A 67 5.63 5.61 -6.50
CA PRO A 67 4.45 6.39 -6.91
C PRO A 67 4.73 7.90 -7.07
N ARG A 68 6.00 8.30 -7.13
CA ARG A 68 6.46 9.69 -7.19
C ARG A 68 7.67 9.80 -8.10
N SER A 69 7.81 10.95 -8.75
CA SER A 69 9.00 11.29 -9.53
C SER A 69 10.24 11.32 -8.63
N VAL A 70 11.22 10.49 -8.96
CA VAL A 70 12.53 10.41 -8.32
C VAL A 70 13.59 10.41 -9.40
N THR A 71 14.72 11.07 -9.13
CA THR A 71 15.92 11.01 -9.97
C THR A 71 17.05 10.47 -9.12
N GLU A 72 17.68 9.40 -9.60
CA GLU A 72 18.86 8.82 -8.95
C GLU A 72 20.13 9.24 -9.67
N VAL A 73 21.17 9.56 -8.90
CA VAL A 73 22.50 9.90 -9.41
C VAL A 73 23.48 8.86 -8.90
N SER A 74 24.01 8.05 -9.81
CA SER A 74 24.96 6.99 -9.46
C SER A 74 26.36 7.52 -9.15
N ALA A 75 27.13 6.77 -8.37
CA ALA A 75 28.52 7.12 -8.06
C ALA A 75 29.41 7.20 -9.31
N ASP A 76 29.12 6.38 -10.33
CA ASP A 76 29.84 6.39 -11.60
C ASP A 76 29.57 7.67 -12.39
N LEU A 77 28.34 8.20 -12.35
CA LEU A 77 28.01 9.51 -12.92
C LEU A 77 28.78 10.63 -12.21
N VAL A 78 28.78 10.64 -10.88
CA VAL A 78 29.54 11.61 -10.08
C VAL A 78 31.02 11.62 -10.48
N LYS A 79 31.62 10.44 -10.64
CA LYS A 79 33.03 10.28 -11.01
C LYS A 79 33.30 10.66 -12.47
N THR A 80 32.43 10.24 -13.39
CA THR A 80 32.57 10.50 -14.84
C THR A 80 32.51 12.00 -15.14
N TYR A 81 31.60 12.70 -14.48
CA TYR A 81 31.40 14.14 -14.65
C TYR A 81 32.21 14.99 -13.65
N ALA A 82 33.05 14.35 -12.82
CA ALA A 82 33.89 14.99 -11.81
C ALA A 82 33.14 16.00 -10.92
N LEU A 83 31.91 15.64 -10.54
CA LEU A 83 31.06 16.46 -9.68
C LEU A 83 31.68 16.55 -8.29
N ARG A 84 31.76 17.77 -7.75
CA ARG A 84 32.38 18.07 -6.45
C ARG A 84 31.33 18.45 -5.41
N SER A 85 30.21 18.98 -5.86
CA SER A 85 29.14 19.45 -4.99
C SER A 85 27.77 19.09 -5.58
N VAL A 86 26.74 19.09 -4.73
CA VAL A 86 25.35 18.90 -5.16
C VAL A 86 24.89 20.05 -6.06
N ASP A 87 25.46 21.24 -5.88
CA ASP A 87 25.16 22.40 -6.72
C ASP A 87 25.61 22.20 -8.18
N ASP A 88 26.51 21.25 -8.43
CA ASP A 88 26.98 20.91 -9.78
C ASP A 88 25.92 20.11 -10.57
N LEU A 89 24.81 19.69 -9.93
CA LEU A 89 23.70 18.91 -10.53
C LEU A 89 22.50 19.77 -10.98
N VAL A 90 22.56 21.09 -10.81
CA VAL A 90 21.42 22.02 -11.01
C VAL A 90 21.37 22.60 -12.42
#